data_AF-A0A977MSR2-F1
#
_entry.id   AF-A0A977MSR2-F1
#
_cell.length_a   1.000
_cell.length_b   1.000
_cell.length_c   1.000
_cell.angle_alpha   90.00
_cell.angle_beta   90.00
_cell.angle_gamma   90.00
#
_symmetry.space_group_name_H-M   'P 1'
#
loop_
_entity.id
_entity.type
_entity.pdbx_description
1 polymer ?
#
loop_
_entity_poly.entity_id
_entity_poly.type
_entity_poly.pdbx_seq_one_letter_code
_entity_poly.pdbx_strand_id
1 'polypeptide(L)'
;AMPKNTLEEQKRTCEMAAYFTHCKLQPVHQILTLRTALNMFFKLRNFRTAASFARRLLELGPRPEVAQQARKILQACEKTPTDEHQLHYDEHNPFNICGISYTPIYRGKPEAKCPLCSSSFLPEHKGKLCPVCGVAEIGKDVLGMRICPLQFQ
;
A
#
# COMPACT_ATOMS: atom_id res chain seq x y z
N ALA A 1 18.50 2.45 10.11
CA ALA A 1 18.04 3.38 11.16
C ALA A 1 16.83 4.15 10.62
N MET A 2 15.79 4.40 11.40
CA MET A 2 14.76 5.37 10.97
C MET A 2 15.47 6.73 10.80
N PRO A 3 15.25 7.46 9.70
CA PRO A 3 15.83 8.79 9.55
C PRO A 3 15.34 9.68 10.71
N LYS A 4 16.21 10.56 11.22
CA LYS A 4 15.93 11.48 12.35
C LYS A 4 14.97 12.58 11.92
N ASN A 5 13.78 12.16 11.51
CA ASN A 5 12.81 12.95 10.80
C ASN A 5 11.66 13.31 11.75
N THR A 6 11.06 14.47 11.51
CA THR A 6 9.91 15.02 12.26
C THR A 6 8.79 14.00 12.39
N LEU A 7 7.90 14.17 13.37
CA LEU A 7 6.77 13.28 13.57
C LEU A 7 5.93 13.11 12.28
N GLU A 8 5.71 14.19 11.53
CA GLU A 8 4.96 14.15 10.28
C GLU A 8 5.65 13.31 9.19
N GLU A 9 6.97 13.40 9.07
CA GLU A 9 7.72 12.54 8.15
C GLU A 9 7.66 11.06 8.56
N GLN A 10 7.66 10.77 9.88
CA GLN A 10 7.49 9.41 10.38
C GLN A 10 6.09 8.86 10.06
N LYS A 11 5.04 9.68 10.26
CA LYS A 11 3.66 9.36 9.88
C LYS A 11 3.58 9.07 8.38
N ARG A 12 4.12 9.95 7.55
CA ARG A 12 4.13 9.79 6.09
C ARG A 12 4.86 8.52 5.64
N THR A 13 5.98 8.19 6.28
CA THR A 13 6.71 6.96 5.97
C THR A 13 5.88 5.72 6.37
N CYS A 14 5.20 5.76 7.51
CA CYS A 14 4.31 4.68 7.95
C CYS A 14 3.11 4.52 7.01
N GLU A 15 2.47 5.61 6.60
CA GLU A 15 1.41 5.60 5.59
C GLU A 15 1.85 4.88 4.31
N MET A 16 2.99 5.26 3.74
CA MET A 16 3.52 4.61 2.54
C MET A 16 3.80 3.13 2.74
N ALA A 17 4.36 2.75 3.89
CA ALA A 17 4.56 1.35 4.24
C ALA A 17 3.23 0.59 4.32
N ALA A 18 2.19 1.21 4.91
CA ALA A 18 0.86 0.63 4.99
C ALA A 18 0.19 0.47 3.62
N TYR A 19 0.31 1.46 2.73
CA TYR A 19 -0.17 1.36 1.35
C TYR A 19 0.51 0.19 0.62
N PHE A 20 1.82 0.00 0.83
CA PHE A 20 2.55 -1.09 0.19
C PHE A 20 2.04 -2.48 0.62
N THR A 21 1.48 -2.62 1.84
CA THR A 21 0.87 -3.88 2.29
C THR A 21 -0.37 -4.30 1.48
N HIS A 22 -0.93 -3.40 0.68
CA HIS A 22 -2.10 -3.66 -0.19
C HIS A 22 -1.70 -3.94 -1.65
N CYS A 23 -0.41 -3.86 -1.98
CA CYS A 23 0.07 -4.27 -3.30
C CYS A 23 -0.06 -5.79 -3.45
N LYS A 24 -0.70 -6.24 -4.53
CA LYS A 24 -0.93 -7.66 -4.84
C LYS A 24 0.34 -8.33 -5.36
N LEU A 25 1.32 -8.48 -4.47
CA LEU A 25 2.58 -9.18 -4.74
C LEU A 25 2.44 -10.69 -4.47
N GLN A 26 3.45 -11.48 -4.87
CA GLN A 26 3.57 -12.86 -4.41
C GLN A 26 3.70 -12.93 -2.87
N PRO A 27 3.23 -14.01 -2.21
CA PRO A 27 3.22 -14.13 -0.76
C PRO A 27 4.58 -13.87 -0.09
N VAL A 28 5.68 -14.36 -0.69
CA VAL A 28 7.04 -14.15 -0.20
C VAL A 28 7.41 -12.66 -0.07
N HIS A 29 6.93 -11.83 -0.99
CA HIS A 29 7.15 -10.39 -0.97
C HIS A 29 6.15 -9.68 -0.05
N GLN A 30 4.90 -10.12 -0.01
CA GLN A 30 3.90 -9.59 0.91
C GLN A 30 4.35 -9.73 2.38
N ILE A 31 4.95 -10.88 2.74
CA ILE A 31 5.57 -11.11 4.05
C ILE A 31 6.60 -10.03 4.38
N LEU A 32 7.46 -9.64 3.43
CA LEU A 32 8.48 -8.60 3.64
C LEU A 32 7.85 -7.21 3.85
N THR A 33 6.82 -6.87 3.07
CA THR A 33 6.10 -5.59 3.20
C THR A 33 5.38 -5.49 4.54
N LEU A 34 4.65 -6.54 4.94
CA LEU A 34 3.93 -6.61 6.21
C LEU A 34 4.87 -6.59 7.41
N ARG A 35 6.01 -7.30 7.34
CA ARG A 35 7.04 -7.25 8.39
C ARG A 35 7.61 -5.84 8.55
N THR A 36 7.81 -5.12 7.45
CA THR A 36 8.31 -3.73 7.47
C THR A 36 7.28 -2.80 8.11
N ALA A 37 6.02 -2.86 7.65
CA ALA A 37 4.93 -2.07 8.21
C ALA A 37 4.71 -2.36 9.70
N LEU A 38 4.69 -3.64 10.11
CA LEU A 38 4.56 -4.05 11.51
C LEU A 38 5.60 -3.37 12.42
N ASN A 39 6.89 -3.43 12.03
CA ASN A 39 7.96 -2.85 12.82
C ASN A 39 7.89 -1.32 12.88
N MET A 40 7.44 -0.67 11.81
CA MET A 40 7.30 0.79 11.77
C MET A 40 6.13 1.27 12.63
N PHE A 41 4.96 0.63 12.51
CA PHE A 41 3.78 0.99 13.28
C PHE A 41 3.93 0.68 14.77
N PHE A 42 4.63 -0.39 15.12
CA PHE A 42 4.97 -0.69 16.52
C PHE A 42 5.85 0.41 17.15
N LYS A 43 6.84 0.92 16.41
CA LYS A 43 7.70 2.03 16.86
C LYS A 43 6.96 3.37 16.91
N LEU A 44 6.01 3.58 16.00
CA LEU A 44 5.11 4.74 16.00
C LEU A 44 4.02 4.65 17.09
N ARG A 45 3.97 3.55 17.85
CA ARG A 45 2.97 3.29 18.91
C ARG A 45 1.53 3.25 18.38
N ASN A 46 1.37 2.90 17.10
CA ASN A 46 0.09 2.56 16.51
C ASN A 46 -0.17 1.05 16.62
N PHE A 47 -0.50 0.62 17.84
CA PHE A 47 -0.57 -0.80 18.20
C PHE A 47 -1.79 -1.52 17.63
N ARG A 48 -2.93 -0.84 17.50
CA ARG A 48 -4.14 -1.45 16.93
C ARG A 48 -3.90 -1.80 15.47
N THR A 49 -3.36 -0.87 14.69
CA THR A 49 -3.04 -1.10 13.28
C THR A 49 -1.86 -2.09 13.13
N ALA A 50 -0.82 -2.00 13.98
CA ALA A 50 0.28 -2.95 13.99
C ALA A 50 -0.20 -4.40 14.24
N ALA A 51 -1.14 -4.60 15.17
CA ALA A 51 -1.71 -5.93 15.44
C ALA A 51 -2.39 -6.53 14.20
N SER A 52 -3.08 -5.71 13.40
CA SER A 52 -3.69 -6.16 12.14
C SER A 52 -2.63 -6.64 11.13
N PHE A 53 -1.54 -5.89 10.97
CA PHE A 53 -0.42 -6.32 10.12
C PHE A 53 0.21 -7.63 10.61
N ALA A 54 0.36 -7.81 11.93
CA ALA A 54 0.90 -9.05 12.48
C ALA A 54 0.00 -10.27 12.19
N ARG A 55 -1.32 -10.13 12.30
CA ARG A 55 -2.27 -11.20 11.96
C ARG A 55 -2.20 -11.58 10.48
N ARG A 56 -2.29 -10.60 9.57
CA ARG A 56 -2.12 -10.80 8.12
C ARG A 56 -0.78 -11.44 7.78
N LEU A 57 0.30 -11.02 8.45
CA LEU A 57 1.63 -11.60 8.27
C LEU A 57 1.67 -13.08 8.66
N LEU A 58 1.03 -13.46 9.77
CA LEU A 58 0.98 -14.84 10.26
C LEU A 58 0.14 -15.75 9.36
N GLU A 59 -0.96 -15.22 8.79
CA GLU A 59 -1.82 -15.94 7.83
C GLU A 59 -1.08 -16.35 6.56
N LEU A 60 -0.06 -15.58 6.14
CA LEU A 60 0.77 -15.92 4.97
C LEU A 60 1.79 -17.03 5.22
N GLY A 61 1.89 -17.57 6.45
CA GLY A 61 2.80 -18.67 6.79
C GLY A 61 4.30 -18.32 6.65
N PRO A 62 4.82 -17.32 7.38
CA PRO A 62 6.21 -16.92 7.28
C PRO A 62 7.12 -17.95 7.96
N ARG A 63 8.45 -17.84 7.73
CA ARG A 63 9.44 -18.70 8.38
C ARG A 63 9.30 -18.66 9.92
N PRO A 64 9.62 -19.74 10.65
CA PRO A 64 9.39 -19.85 12.10
C PRO A 64 9.92 -18.67 12.92
N GLU A 65 11.13 -18.19 12.61
CA GLU A 65 11.74 -17.04 13.29
C GLU A 65 10.91 -15.75 13.14
N VAL A 66 10.42 -15.49 11.93
CA VAL A 66 9.58 -14.32 11.63
C VAL A 66 8.21 -14.48 12.29
N ALA A 67 7.64 -15.69 12.28
CA ALA A 67 6.37 -15.98 12.94
C ALA A 67 6.46 -15.77 14.47
N GLN A 68 7.53 -16.23 15.10
CA GLN A 68 7.77 -16.03 16.54
C GLN A 68 7.90 -14.54 16.88
N GLN A 69 8.68 -13.79 16.08
CA GLN A 69 8.81 -12.34 16.24
C GLN A 69 7.46 -11.64 16.10
N ALA A 70 6.67 -11.98 15.07
CA ALA A 70 5.36 -11.39 14.84
C ALA A 70 4.36 -11.68 15.97
N ARG A 71 4.33 -12.92 16.50
CA ARG A 71 3.49 -13.29 17.66
C ARG A 71 3.87 -12.51 18.91
N LYS A 72 5.17 -12.31 19.17
CA LYS A 72 5.65 -11.53 20.31
C LYS A 72 5.20 -10.06 20.22
N ILE A 73 5.31 -9.47 19.03
CA ILE A 73 4.84 -8.09 18.78
C ILE A 73 3.32 -8.02 18.93
N LEU A 74 2.58 -8.98 18.35
CA LEU A 74 1.12 -9.04 18.44
C LEU A 74 0.64 -9.06 19.89
N GLN A 75 1.21 -9.94 20.73
CA GLN A 75 0.90 -9.99 22.16
C GLN A 75 1.20 -8.68 22.88
N ALA A 76 2.25 -7.96 22.49
CA ALA A 76 2.55 -6.64 23.05
C ALA A 76 1.51 -5.60 22.61
N CYS A 77 1.08 -5.62 21.34
CA CYS A 77 0.04 -4.73 20.84
C CYS A 77 -1.32 -4.98 21.50
N GLU A 78 -1.67 -6.23 21.79
CA GLU A 78 -2.96 -6.61 22.39
C GLU A 78 -3.11 -6.14 23.85
N LYS A 79 -1.99 -5.86 24.55
CA LYS A 79 -2.03 -5.26 25.89
C LYS A 79 -2.49 -3.80 25.88
N THR A 80 -2.25 -3.09 24.78
CA THR A 80 -2.62 -1.67 24.62
C THR A 80 -3.11 -1.45 23.18
N PRO A 81 -4.33 -1.89 22.84
CA PRO A 81 -4.84 -1.90 21.46
C PRO A 81 -5.34 -0.51 21.01
N THR A 82 -4.49 0.50 21.12
CA THR A 82 -4.77 1.89 20.75
C THR A 82 -3.75 2.38 19.73
N ASP A 83 -4.18 3.30 18.86
CA ASP A 83 -3.27 4.01 17.96
C ASP A 83 -3.03 5.43 18.51
N GLU A 84 -1.77 5.81 18.69
CA GLU A 84 -1.37 7.12 19.24
C GLU A 84 -1.52 8.25 18.21
N HIS A 85 -1.38 7.93 16.92
CA HIS A 85 -1.37 8.90 15.84
C HIS A 85 -2.38 8.56 14.75
N GLN A 86 -3.21 9.53 14.39
CA GLN A 86 -4.06 9.43 13.21
C GLN A 86 -3.20 9.49 11.94
N LEU A 87 -3.43 8.54 11.02
CA LEU A 87 -2.78 8.46 9.72
C LEU A 87 -3.84 8.48 8.61
N HIS A 88 -3.43 8.81 7.39
CA HIS A 88 -4.27 8.72 6.18
C HIS A 88 -4.36 7.29 5.64
N TYR A 89 -4.66 6.33 6.51
CA TYR A 89 -4.77 4.92 6.16
C TYR A 89 -6.02 4.31 6.77
N ASP A 90 -6.77 3.59 5.94
CA ASP A 90 -7.93 2.81 6.37
C ASP A 90 -7.77 1.42 5.76
N GLU A 91 -7.63 0.41 6.62
CA GLU A 91 -7.40 -0.96 6.20
C GLU A 91 -8.66 -1.65 5.65
N HIS A 92 -9.86 -1.17 6.02
CA HIS A 92 -11.13 -1.80 5.68
C HIS A 92 -11.73 -1.25 4.39
N ASN A 93 -11.29 -0.06 3.97
CA ASN A 93 -11.78 0.60 2.77
C ASN A 93 -10.82 0.35 1.60
N PRO A 94 -11.21 -0.42 0.56
CA PRO A 94 -10.35 -0.67 -0.59
C PRO A 94 -9.93 0.62 -1.30
N PHE A 95 -8.65 0.71 -1.67
CA PHE A 95 -8.09 1.86 -2.37
C PHE A 95 -7.11 1.44 -3.45
N ASN A 96 -6.93 2.32 -4.45
CA ASN A 96 -5.80 2.28 -5.37
C ASN A 96 -4.74 3.30 -4.92
N ILE A 97 -3.48 3.09 -5.29
CA ILE A 97 -2.40 4.04 -4.96
C ILE A 97 -2.19 4.96 -6.15
N CYS A 98 -2.20 6.27 -5.93
CA CYS A 98 -1.84 7.23 -6.97
C CYS A 98 -0.37 7.06 -7.35
N GLY A 99 -0.09 6.78 -8.63
CA GLY A 99 1.27 6.53 -9.13
C GLY A 99 2.21 7.75 -9.19
N ILE A 100 1.76 8.93 -8.72
CA ILE A 100 2.58 10.16 -8.64
C ILE A 100 2.68 10.63 -7.18
N SER A 101 1.54 10.87 -6.52
CA SER A 101 1.51 11.41 -5.16
C SER A 101 1.68 10.36 -4.06
N TYR A 102 1.59 9.06 -4.39
CA TYR A 102 1.59 7.96 -3.43
C TYR A 102 0.59 8.15 -2.29
N THR A 103 -0.60 8.66 -2.62
CA THR A 103 -1.75 8.77 -1.72
C THR A 103 -2.83 7.76 -2.10
N PRO A 104 -3.65 7.30 -1.15
CA PRO A 104 -4.72 6.36 -1.42
C PRO A 104 -5.87 7.06 -2.15
N ILE A 105 -6.43 6.38 -3.15
CA ILE A 105 -7.65 6.74 -3.86
C ILE A 105 -8.70 5.71 -3.47
N TYR A 106 -9.52 6.06 -2.48
CA TYR A 106 -10.54 5.16 -1.96
C TYR A 106 -11.65 4.90 -2.97
N ARG A 107 -12.25 3.71 -2.87
CA ARG A 107 -13.33 3.28 -3.76
C ARG A 107 -14.47 4.31 -3.79
N GLY A 108 -14.92 4.66 -4.99
CA GLY A 108 -15.97 5.65 -5.22
C GLY A 108 -15.47 7.09 -5.39
N LYS A 109 -14.18 7.37 -5.14
CA LYS A 109 -13.56 8.64 -5.50
C LYS A 109 -13.16 8.65 -6.99
N PRO A 110 -13.17 9.82 -7.65
CA PRO A 110 -12.77 9.91 -9.04
C PRO A 110 -11.29 9.54 -9.22
N GLU A 111 -11.00 8.71 -10.22
CA GLU A 111 -9.65 8.28 -10.57
C GLU A 111 -9.45 8.36 -12.09
N ALA A 112 -8.21 8.64 -12.52
CA ALA A 112 -7.78 8.54 -13.90
C ALA A 112 -6.80 7.37 -14.03
N LYS A 113 -6.94 6.55 -15.08
CA LYS A 113 -6.06 5.40 -15.31
C LYS A 113 -5.17 5.59 -16.51
N CYS A 114 -3.97 5.02 -16.44
CA CYS A 114 -3.14 4.84 -17.62
C CYS A 114 -3.82 3.80 -18.54
N PRO A 115 -4.08 4.12 -19.82
CA PRO A 115 -4.75 3.21 -20.74
C PRO A 115 -3.91 1.97 -21.09
N LEU A 116 -2.60 1.99 -20.83
CA LEU A 116 -1.67 0.91 -21.12
C LEU A 116 -1.42 0.00 -19.91
N CYS A 117 -0.83 0.53 -18.84
CA CYS A 117 -0.44 -0.26 -17.66
C CYS A 117 -1.51 -0.29 -16.57
N SER A 118 -2.65 0.39 -16.76
CA SER A 118 -3.77 0.45 -15.80
C SER A 118 -3.44 1.06 -14.43
N SER A 119 -2.26 1.68 -14.27
CA SER A 119 -1.93 2.43 -13.04
C SER A 119 -2.93 3.54 -12.78
N SER A 120 -3.26 3.75 -11.51
CA SER A 120 -4.28 4.71 -11.07
C SER A 120 -3.64 6.02 -10.62
N PHE A 121 -4.32 7.12 -10.89
CA PHE A 121 -3.86 8.48 -10.61
C PHE A 121 -5.04 9.34 -10.15
N LEU A 122 -4.72 10.37 -9.35
CA LEU A 122 -5.70 11.40 -9.03
C LEU A 122 -6.10 12.18 -10.31
N PRO A 123 -7.34 12.70 -10.40
CA PRO A 123 -7.83 13.39 -11.60
C PRO A 123 -6.97 14.60 -12.03
N GLU A 124 -6.32 15.26 -11.07
CA GLU A 124 -5.35 16.36 -11.28
C GLU A 124 -4.12 15.99 -12.11
N HIS A 125 -3.89 14.69 -12.35
CA HIS A 125 -2.79 14.20 -13.19
C HIS A 125 -3.26 13.72 -14.57
N LYS A 126 -4.54 13.85 -14.90
CA LYS A 126 -5.06 13.54 -16.25
C LYS A 126 -4.33 14.41 -17.29
N GLY A 127 -3.96 13.79 -18.42
CA GLY A 127 -3.21 14.43 -19.50
C GLY A 127 -1.68 14.45 -19.32
N LYS A 128 -1.16 14.05 -18.15
CA LYS A 128 0.29 13.94 -17.94
C LYS A 128 0.84 12.60 -18.47
N LEU A 129 2.14 12.54 -18.71
CA LEU A 129 2.84 11.29 -19.01
C LEU A 129 2.82 10.37 -17.79
N CYS A 130 2.43 9.10 -17.99
CA CYS A 130 2.40 8.10 -16.94
C CYS A 130 3.82 7.75 -16.49
N PRO A 131 4.21 8.00 -15.22
CA PRO A 131 5.56 7.70 -14.74
C PRO A 131 5.84 6.20 -14.57
N VAL A 132 4.79 5.37 -14.56
CA VAL A 132 4.93 3.92 -14.39
C VAL A 132 5.36 3.25 -15.69
N CYS A 133 4.68 3.55 -16.81
CA CYS A 133 5.04 2.97 -18.11
C CYS A 133 5.99 3.86 -18.93
N GLY A 134 6.07 5.15 -18.62
CA GLY A 134 6.94 6.12 -19.30
C GLY A 134 6.50 6.53 -20.71
N VAL A 135 5.36 6.03 -21.21
CA VAL A 135 4.99 6.20 -22.64
C VAL A 135 3.55 6.66 -22.87
N ALA A 136 2.60 6.32 -22.01
CA ALA A 136 1.18 6.62 -22.22
C ALA A 136 0.72 7.88 -21.46
N GLU A 137 -0.28 8.55 -22.01
CA GLU A 137 -0.95 9.71 -21.40
C GLU A 137 -2.04 9.24 -20.41
N ILE A 138 -2.03 9.78 -19.19
CA ILE A 138 -2.97 9.40 -18.13
C ILE A 138 -4.39 9.83 -18.49
N GLY A 139 -5.34 8.89 -18.47
CA GLY A 139 -6.76 9.14 -18.68
C GLY A 139 -7.15 9.43 -20.13
N LYS A 140 -6.27 9.09 -21.09
CA LYS A 140 -6.58 9.17 -22.52
C LYS A 140 -7.53 8.05 -22.92
N ASP A 141 -8.55 8.39 -23.72
CA ASP A 141 -9.45 7.42 -24.32
C ASP A 141 -8.74 6.68 -25.45
N VAL A 142 -8.79 5.35 -25.42
CA VAL A 142 -8.14 4.47 -26.40
C VAL A 142 -9.05 3.31 -26.75
N LEU A 143 -8.79 2.65 -27.89
CA LEU A 143 -9.47 1.42 -28.29
C LEU A 143 -9.12 0.21 -27.39
N GLY A 144 -8.05 0.32 -26.61
CA GLY A 144 -7.49 -0.74 -25.76
C GLY A 144 -6.39 -1.54 -26.47
N MET A 145 -5.73 -2.42 -25.73
CA MET A 145 -4.66 -3.26 -26.25
C MET A 145 -5.16 -4.18 -27.37
N ARG A 146 -4.42 -4.26 -28.48
CA ARG A 146 -4.70 -5.12 -29.64
C ARG A 146 -3.46 -5.94 -29.96
N ILE A 147 -3.53 -7.24 -29.71
CA ILE A 147 -2.41 -8.19 -29.83
C ILE A 147 -2.82 -9.50 -30.51
N CYS A 148 -4.10 -9.68 -30.86
CA CYS A 148 -4.63 -10.87 -31.49
C CYS A 148 -5.57 -10.52 -32.66
N PRO A 149 -5.53 -11.26 -33.79
CA PRO A 149 -6.46 -11.06 -34.92
C PRO A 149 -7.94 -11.10 -34.55
N LEU A 150 -8.31 -11.85 -33.49
CA LEU A 150 -9.70 -11.93 -32.99
C LEU A 150 -10.29 -10.58 -32.59
N GLN A 151 -9.46 -9.55 -32.37
CA GLN A 151 -9.89 -8.23 -31.92
C GLN A 151 -10.23 -7.25 -33.05
N PHE A 152 -10.20 -7.72 -34.30
CA PHE A 152 -10.44 -6.94 -35.53
C PHE A 152 -11.61 -7.48 -36.36
N GLN A 153 -12.54 -8.20 -35.72
CA GLN A 153 -13.78 -8.66 -36.35
C GLN A 153 -14.75 -7.52 -36.61
#